data_AF-A0AAD7LRL1-F1
#
_entry.id   AF-A0AAD7LRL1-F1
#
_cell.length_a   1.000
_cell.length_b   1.000
_cell.length_c   1.000
_cell.angle_alpha   90.00
_cell.angle_beta   90.00
_cell.angle_gamma   90.00
#
_symmetry.space_group_name_H-M   'P 1'
#
loop_
_entity.id
_entity.type
_entity.pdbx_description
1 polymer ?
#
loop_
_entity_poly.entity_id
_entity_poly.type
_entity_poly.pdbx_seq_one_letter_code
_entity_poly.pdbx_strand_id
1 'polypeptide(L)'
;MVGYAIAGPNEYLAITGSSVRDIKLAKKAFVRPFEKCVRFDVTPENYTFEVQAMSAEKLPFVLPAVFTIGPRVDDHESLVLYARLMSVHDKKSNHVNELVQGVIEGETRVLAASMTMEDIFNGTKKFKEEVFQKVQLELNQFGLHIYNANVKQLVDVRGHEYFSYLGQKTQMEAANQAKIDVAEATMKGEIGAKQREGQTRQNADKIDADTKITTTQRLGDGQKEEIRVKAEVKIFENRKEADVAEANAELEKKKTRWTQSVQMAQVEATKAVSIREAELQADLEKKNAYTRTEKLKAELLSKAEVEYETKVQEANWELYEKQKAADAALYENQQAAES
;
A
#
# COMPACT_ATOMS: atom_id res chain seq x y z
N MET A 1 98.13 33.85 36.59
CA MET A 1 97.94 34.02 35.14
C MET A 1 96.59 34.71 34.96
N VAL A 2 96.59 35.98 34.54
CA VAL A 2 95.36 36.73 34.29
C VAL A 2 94.96 36.45 32.85
N GLY A 3 93.77 35.90 32.62
CA GLY A 3 93.33 35.43 31.31
C GLY A 3 91.90 35.86 31.01
N TYR A 4 91.66 36.33 29.79
CA TYR A 4 90.31 36.53 29.28
C TYR A 4 89.74 35.17 28.86
N ALA A 5 88.60 34.81 29.43
CA ALA A 5 87.90 33.56 29.12
C ALA A 5 86.62 33.84 28.36
N ILE A 6 86.39 33.06 27.31
CA ILE A 6 85.18 33.09 26.47
C ILE A 6 84.61 31.67 26.50
N ALA A 7 83.31 31.55 26.77
CA ALA A 7 82.57 30.30 26.67
C ALA A 7 82.07 30.07 25.24
N GLY A 8 81.91 28.80 24.86
CA GLY A 8 81.22 28.43 23.61
C GLY A 8 79.74 28.82 23.58
N PRO A 9 79.06 28.64 22.44
CA PRO A 9 77.65 29.02 22.27
C PRO A 9 76.72 28.43 23.34
N ASN A 10 76.87 27.14 23.65
CA ASN A 10 76.06 26.43 24.65
C ASN A 10 76.77 26.28 26.00
N GLU A 11 77.86 27.00 26.24
CA GLU A 11 78.60 26.91 27.50
C GLU A 11 78.44 28.18 28.33
N TYR A 12 78.57 28.09 29.65
CA TYR A 12 78.68 29.24 30.55
C TYR A 12 79.96 29.12 31.39
N LEU A 13 80.52 30.27 31.76
CA LEU A 13 81.62 30.36 32.73
C LEU A 13 81.01 30.55 34.11
N ALA A 14 81.26 29.60 35.02
CA ALA A 14 81.07 29.76 36.45
C ALA A 14 82.36 30.31 37.06
N ILE A 15 82.28 31.49 37.69
CA ILE A 15 83.42 32.18 38.29
C ILE A 15 83.21 32.31 39.78
N THR A 16 84.18 31.85 40.56
CA THR A 16 84.19 31.90 42.03
C THR A 16 85.52 32.47 42.51
N GLY A 17 85.57 33.19 43.63
CA GLY A 17 86.82 33.78 44.12
C GLY A 17 86.63 34.95 45.07
N SER A 18 87.72 35.62 45.46
CA SER A 18 87.68 36.66 46.49
C SER A 18 86.78 37.87 46.17
N SER A 19 86.53 38.15 44.89
CA SER A 19 85.68 39.25 44.43
C SER A 19 84.21 38.86 44.21
N VAL A 20 83.84 37.57 44.38
CA VAL A 20 82.50 37.04 44.08
C VAL A 20 81.99 36.29 45.32
N ARG A 21 80.81 36.67 45.83
CA ARG A 21 80.28 36.12 47.09
C ARG A 21 79.78 34.66 46.99
N ASP A 22 79.27 34.27 45.83
CA ASP A 22 78.73 32.91 45.59
C ASP A 22 79.23 32.39 44.23
N ILE A 23 78.43 32.46 43.16
CA ILE A 23 78.84 32.10 41.79
C ILE A 23 78.44 33.23 40.84
N LYS A 24 79.38 33.66 39.99
CA LYS A 24 79.11 34.61 38.90
C LYS A 24 79.09 33.86 37.57
N LEU A 25 77.96 33.91 36.88
CA LEU A 25 77.81 33.34 35.55
C LEU A 25 78.07 34.38 34.47
N ALA A 26 78.89 34.03 33.47
CA ALA A 26 79.16 34.90 32.33
C ALA A 26 79.48 34.10 31.07
N LYS A 27 79.14 34.63 29.89
CA LYS A 27 79.63 34.10 28.59
C LYS A 27 81.07 34.55 28.31
N LYS A 28 81.44 35.73 28.79
CA LYS A 28 82.76 36.33 28.61
C LYS A 28 83.16 37.02 29.90
N ALA A 29 84.36 36.73 30.40
CA ALA A 29 84.83 37.35 31.62
C ALA A 29 86.35 37.42 31.68
N PHE A 30 86.82 38.46 32.37
CA PHE A 30 88.23 38.59 32.74
C PHE A 30 88.45 37.91 34.09
N VAL A 31 89.21 36.82 34.10
CA VAL A 31 89.45 36.01 35.30
C VAL A 31 90.69 36.54 36.02
N ARG A 32 90.51 37.03 37.25
CA ARG A 32 91.60 37.58 38.09
C ARG A 32 92.42 36.46 38.75
N PRO A 33 93.65 36.73 39.26
CA PRO A 33 94.51 35.70 39.84
C PRO A 33 93.92 34.93 41.04
N PHE A 34 92.96 35.53 41.75
CA PHE A 34 92.28 34.93 42.91
C PHE A 34 90.88 34.39 42.57
N GLU A 35 90.56 34.25 41.28
CA GLU A 35 89.30 33.71 40.79
C GLU A 35 89.54 32.36 40.10
N LYS A 36 88.70 31.38 40.41
CA LYS A 36 88.58 30.11 39.69
C LYS A 36 87.48 30.24 38.65
N CYS A 37 87.73 29.69 37.47
CA CYS A 37 86.76 29.67 36.37
C CYS A 37 86.56 28.22 35.91
N VAL A 38 85.30 27.78 35.89
CA VAL A 38 84.88 26.47 35.39
C VAL A 38 83.92 26.69 34.22
N ARG A 39 84.05 25.89 33.17
CA ARG A 39 83.12 25.89 32.04
C ARG A 39 82.15 24.72 32.21
N PHE A 40 80.87 24.95 31.94
CA PHE A 40 79.86 23.90 31.90
C PHE A 40 78.95 24.10 30.70
N ASP A 41 78.51 22.98 30.11
CA ASP A 41 77.56 22.93 29.01
C ASP A 41 76.13 23.02 29.56
N VAL A 42 75.25 23.73 28.86
CA VAL A 42 73.81 23.82 29.19
C VAL A 42 72.94 23.05 28.20
N THR A 43 73.55 22.31 27.27
CA THR A 43 72.85 21.50 26.29
C THR A 43 72.04 20.39 26.99
N PRO A 44 70.73 20.26 26.71
CA PRO A 44 69.94 19.16 27.26
C PRO A 44 70.45 17.80 26.82
N GLU A 45 70.53 16.85 27.75
CA GLU A 45 70.97 15.48 27.49
C GLU A 45 69.80 14.50 27.59
N ASN A 46 69.92 13.36 26.90
CA ASN A 46 68.92 12.30 26.92
C ASN A 46 69.31 11.23 27.94
N TYR A 47 68.43 11.01 28.91
CA TYR A 47 68.57 10.03 29.97
C TYR A 47 67.61 8.88 29.69
N THR A 48 68.18 7.71 29.38
CA THR A 48 67.42 6.47 29.19
C THR A 48 67.47 5.65 30.46
N PHE A 49 66.33 5.21 30.95
CA PHE A 49 66.27 4.39 32.16
C PHE A 49 65.15 3.36 32.09
N GLU A 50 65.33 2.30 32.87
CA GLU A 50 64.37 1.20 33.02
C GLU A 50 64.01 1.09 34.50
N VAL A 51 62.98 1.82 34.93
CA VAL A 51 62.58 1.81 36.34
C VAL A 51 61.89 0.49 36.65
N GLN A 52 62.46 -0.26 37.59
CA GLN A 52 61.79 -1.40 38.20
C GLN A 52 60.99 -0.92 39.41
N ALA A 53 59.66 -1.12 39.35
CA ALA A 53 58.74 -0.71 40.39
C ALA A 53 57.75 -1.83 40.73
N MET A 54 57.04 -1.67 41.85
CA MET A 54 55.98 -2.57 42.28
C MET A 54 54.68 -1.79 42.39
N SER A 55 53.59 -2.37 41.90
CA SER A 55 52.24 -1.80 42.09
C SER A 55 51.78 -1.93 43.55
N ALA A 56 50.64 -1.32 43.89
CA ALA A 56 49.98 -1.50 45.17
C ALA A 56 49.65 -2.98 45.49
N GLU A 57 49.46 -3.79 44.45
CA GLU A 57 49.18 -5.23 44.54
C GLU A 57 50.46 -6.09 44.63
N LYS A 58 51.63 -5.44 44.74
CA LYS A 58 52.96 -6.07 44.77
C LYS A 58 53.31 -6.82 43.49
N LEU A 59 52.73 -6.43 42.36
CA LEU A 59 53.12 -6.94 41.05
C LEU A 59 54.31 -6.14 40.52
N PRO A 60 55.43 -6.80 40.18
CA PRO A 60 56.61 -6.10 39.68
C PRO A 60 56.46 -5.77 38.19
N PHE A 61 56.91 -4.59 37.79
CA PHE A 61 56.92 -4.15 36.40
C PHE A 61 58.13 -3.29 36.06
N VAL A 62 58.42 -3.19 34.76
CA VAL A 62 59.47 -2.33 34.22
C VAL A 62 58.84 -1.20 33.41
N LEU A 63 59.25 0.03 33.72
CA LEU A 63 58.89 1.24 32.98
C LEU A 63 60.11 1.75 32.20
N PRO A 64 60.23 1.44 30.90
CA PRO A 64 61.26 2.02 30.07
C PRO A 64 60.86 3.43 29.66
N ALA A 65 61.71 4.41 29.97
CA ALA A 65 61.46 5.78 29.57
C ALA A 65 62.74 6.55 29.22
N VAL A 66 62.55 7.60 28.42
CA VAL A 66 63.62 8.46 27.93
C VAL A 66 63.24 9.91 28.22
N PHE A 67 64.07 10.59 29.00
CA PHE A 67 63.84 11.97 29.40
C PHE A 67 64.94 12.86 28.84
N THR A 68 64.56 13.98 28.24
CA THR A 68 65.50 15.02 27.79
C THR A 68 65.54 16.09 28.87
N ILE A 69 66.65 16.15 29.60
CA ILE A 69 66.79 16.99 30.80
C ILE A 69 68.00 17.91 30.63
N GLY A 70 67.85 19.17 31.02
CA GLY A 70 68.93 20.13 31.05
C GLY A 70 68.56 21.35 31.87
N PRO A 71 69.52 22.23 32.17
CA PRO A 71 69.22 23.47 32.88
C PRO A 71 68.34 24.40 32.02
N ARG A 72 67.52 25.22 32.68
CA ARG A 72 66.73 26.25 32.00
C ARG A 72 67.60 27.49 31.74
N VAL A 73 67.88 27.79 30.47
CA VAL A 73 68.78 28.91 30.10
C VAL A 73 68.16 30.28 30.38
N ASP A 74 66.82 30.39 30.32
CA ASP A 74 66.09 31.63 30.57
C ASP A 74 66.07 32.04 32.05
N ASP A 75 66.33 31.11 32.96
CA ASP A 75 66.30 31.35 34.39
C ASP A 75 67.72 31.39 34.97
N HIS A 76 68.10 32.56 35.48
CA HIS A 76 69.42 32.75 36.07
C HIS A 76 69.62 31.92 37.34
N GLU A 77 68.57 31.74 38.15
CA GLU A 77 68.67 30.97 39.40
C GLU A 77 68.91 29.49 39.12
N SER A 78 68.15 28.91 38.18
CA SER A 78 68.37 27.54 37.70
C SER A 78 69.80 27.30 37.20
N LEU A 79 70.36 28.23 36.43
CA LEU A 79 71.74 28.11 35.96
C LEU A 79 72.78 28.16 37.10
N VAL A 80 72.52 28.96 38.14
CA VAL A 80 73.41 29.02 39.32
C VAL A 80 73.34 27.73 40.12
N LEU A 81 72.15 27.17 40.32
CA LEU A 81 71.95 25.87 40.98
C LEU A 81 72.64 24.74 40.21
N TYR A 82 72.49 24.71 38.90
CA TYR A 82 73.15 23.73 38.04
C TYR A 82 74.69 23.89 38.06
N ALA A 83 75.20 25.12 38.00
CA ALA A 83 76.62 25.38 38.11
C ALA A 83 77.20 24.94 39.48
N ARG A 84 76.41 25.08 40.56
CA ARG A 84 76.78 24.57 41.89
C ARG A 84 76.87 23.06 41.88
N LEU A 85 75.88 22.36 41.31
CA LEU A 85 75.92 20.90 41.15
C LEU A 85 77.18 20.44 40.39
N MET A 86 77.60 21.20 39.36
CA MET A 86 78.78 20.87 38.54
C MET A 86 80.11 21.14 39.23
N SER A 87 80.13 22.01 40.25
CA SER A 87 81.36 22.49 40.89
C SER A 87 81.90 21.55 41.99
N VAL A 88 81.09 20.61 42.48
CA VAL A 88 81.40 19.81 43.67
C VAL A 88 82.35 18.63 43.34
N HIS A 89 82.42 18.15 42.09
CA HIS A 89 83.17 16.93 41.79
C HIS A 89 84.08 16.98 40.55
N ASP A 90 85.21 16.31 40.70
CA ASP A 90 86.33 16.20 39.76
C ASP A 90 85.92 15.37 38.53
N LYS A 91 85.73 16.02 37.37
CA LYS A 91 85.92 15.55 35.97
C LYS A 91 85.49 14.12 35.53
N LYS A 92 84.76 13.38 36.36
CA LYS A 92 84.24 12.02 36.10
C LYS A 92 82.70 12.02 36.16
N SER A 93 82.12 13.01 35.49
CA SER A 93 80.88 13.00 34.67
C SER A 93 79.59 12.23 35.03
N ASN A 94 79.50 11.46 36.13
CA ASN A 94 78.31 10.63 36.38
C ASN A 94 77.37 11.15 37.48
N HIS A 95 77.76 12.18 38.24
CA HIS A 95 76.96 12.62 39.40
C HIS A 95 75.57 13.15 39.01
N VAL A 96 75.46 13.90 37.91
CA VAL A 96 74.15 14.36 37.40
C VAL A 96 73.30 13.16 36.98
N ASN A 97 73.90 12.21 36.28
CA ASN A 97 73.22 11.01 35.80
C ASN A 97 72.68 10.21 36.98
N GLU A 98 73.50 9.98 38.01
CA GLU A 98 73.11 9.27 39.24
C GLU A 98 72.02 10.02 40.01
N LEU A 99 72.11 11.35 40.10
CA LEU A 99 71.10 12.18 40.77
C LEU A 99 69.77 12.15 40.03
N VAL A 100 69.79 12.40 38.72
CA VAL A 100 68.60 12.39 37.86
C VAL A 100 67.97 11.00 37.88
N GLN A 101 68.77 9.95 37.75
CA GLN A 101 68.30 8.57 37.83
C GLN A 101 67.67 8.27 39.20
N GLY A 102 68.33 8.66 40.30
CA GLY A 102 67.83 8.43 41.66
C GLY A 102 66.50 9.14 41.94
N VAL A 103 66.37 10.40 41.50
CA VAL A 103 65.12 11.17 41.64
C VAL A 103 63.98 10.52 40.84
N ILE A 104 64.23 10.17 39.58
CA ILE A 104 63.20 9.59 38.72
C ILE A 104 62.78 8.21 39.21
N GLU A 105 63.73 7.33 39.55
CA GLU A 105 63.44 6.01 40.09
C GLU A 105 62.69 6.08 41.41
N GLY A 106 63.09 7.00 42.29
CA GLY A 106 62.46 7.23 43.59
C GLY A 106 60.99 7.64 43.44
N GLU A 107 60.73 8.74 42.74
CA GLU A 107 59.37 9.29 42.59
C GLU A 107 58.45 8.35 41.79
N THR A 108 58.98 7.71 40.75
CA THR A 108 58.22 6.71 39.97
C THR A 108 57.83 5.52 40.85
N ARG A 109 58.73 5.04 41.73
CA ARG A 109 58.45 3.92 42.62
C ARG A 109 57.41 4.27 43.67
N VAL A 110 57.46 5.48 44.24
CA VAL A 110 56.46 5.95 45.21
C VAL A 110 55.07 6.03 44.58
N LEU A 111 54.98 6.58 43.36
CA LEU A 111 53.71 6.64 42.63
C LEU A 111 53.18 5.25 42.26
N ALA A 112 54.05 4.40 41.71
CA ALA A 112 53.71 3.02 41.35
C ALA A 112 53.15 2.23 42.53
N ALA A 113 53.75 2.37 43.71
CA ALA A 113 53.32 1.68 44.93
C ALA A 113 51.91 2.09 45.41
N SER A 114 51.41 3.24 44.96
CA SER A 114 50.09 3.76 45.35
C SER A 114 48.96 3.39 44.39
N MET A 115 49.27 2.87 43.20
CA MET A 115 48.30 2.58 42.14
C MET A 115 48.19 1.08 41.88
N THR A 116 47.01 0.63 41.43
CA THR A 116 46.82 -0.76 40.99
C THR A 116 47.48 -0.99 39.63
N MET A 117 47.77 -2.24 39.30
CA MET A 117 48.40 -2.56 38.01
C MET A 117 47.49 -2.18 36.82
N GLU A 118 46.18 -2.40 36.96
CA GLU A 118 45.20 -2.02 35.94
C GLU A 118 45.10 -0.50 35.78
N ASP A 119 45.16 0.26 36.87
CA ASP A 119 45.15 1.74 36.80
C ASP A 119 46.41 2.28 36.13
N ILE A 120 47.57 1.66 36.36
CA ILE A 120 48.84 2.05 35.70
C ILE A 120 48.76 1.72 34.18
N PHE A 121 48.16 0.57 33.83
CA PHE A 121 47.98 0.15 32.44
C PHE A 121 46.96 1.02 31.69
N ASN A 122 45.75 1.18 32.22
CA ASN A 122 44.65 1.93 31.59
C ASN A 122 44.86 3.45 31.70
N GLY A 123 45.43 3.90 32.81
CA GLY A 123 45.66 5.29 33.15
C GLY A 123 47.06 5.79 32.77
N THR A 124 47.71 5.21 31.74
CA THR A 124 49.11 5.54 31.42
C THR A 124 49.33 7.04 31.21
N LYS A 125 48.33 7.78 30.69
CA LYS A 125 48.45 9.24 30.53
C LYS A 125 48.50 9.98 31.87
N LYS A 126 47.57 9.67 32.79
CA LYS A 126 47.53 10.28 34.13
C LYS A 126 48.77 9.93 34.93
N PHE A 127 49.17 8.65 34.90
CA PHE A 127 50.39 8.20 35.55
C PHE A 127 51.63 8.96 35.02
N LYS A 128 51.75 9.13 33.69
CA LYS A 128 52.85 9.91 33.09
C LYS A 128 52.85 11.36 33.56
N GLU A 129 51.69 12.00 33.62
CA GLU A 129 51.55 13.39 34.07
C GLU A 129 51.93 13.54 35.55
N GLU A 130 51.50 12.63 36.42
CA GLU A 130 51.83 12.65 37.84
C GLU A 130 53.31 12.39 38.10
N VAL A 131 53.91 11.40 37.42
CA VAL A 131 55.35 11.14 37.49
C VAL A 131 56.12 12.36 37.01
N PHE A 132 55.72 12.95 35.89
CA PHE A 132 56.37 14.15 35.36
C PHE A 132 56.33 15.32 36.34
N GLN A 133 55.18 15.61 36.95
CA GLN A 133 55.03 16.73 37.88
C GLN A 133 55.88 16.55 39.13
N LYS A 134 55.88 15.35 39.73
CA LYS A 134 56.69 15.08 40.93
C LYS A 134 58.18 15.12 40.64
N VAL A 135 58.62 14.48 39.56
CA VAL A 135 60.03 14.51 39.16
C VAL A 135 60.47 15.93 38.83
N GLN A 136 59.66 16.72 38.13
CA GLN A 136 60.01 18.11 37.81
C GLN A 136 60.17 18.97 39.08
N LEU A 137 59.36 18.74 40.12
CA LEU A 137 59.44 19.47 41.39
C LEU A 137 60.75 19.18 42.13
N GLU A 138 61.21 17.93 42.13
CA GLU A 138 62.50 17.54 42.70
C GLU A 138 63.67 18.07 41.87
N LEU A 139 63.61 17.97 40.54
CA LEU A 139 64.67 18.46 39.64
C LEU A 139 64.83 19.99 39.68
N ASN A 140 63.77 20.74 39.95
CA ASN A 140 63.84 22.20 40.11
C ASN A 140 64.82 22.63 41.22
N GLN A 141 64.97 21.83 42.29
CA GLN A 141 65.88 22.14 43.40
C GLN A 141 67.36 22.14 42.95
N PHE A 142 67.65 21.46 41.85
CA PHE A 142 68.97 21.38 41.24
C PHE A 142 69.11 22.25 39.98
N GLY A 143 68.08 23.06 39.67
CA GLY A 143 68.06 23.90 38.47
C GLY A 143 67.89 23.12 37.16
N LEU A 144 67.38 21.89 37.24
CA LEU A 144 67.17 21.00 36.09
C LEU A 144 65.72 21.06 35.61
N HIS A 145 65.54 21.04 34.29
CA HIS A 145 64.24 21.07 33.63
C HIS A 145 64.08 19.92 32.64
N ILE A 146 62.92 19.27 32.69
CA ILE A 146 62.54 18.24 31.73
C ILE A 146 61.95 18.94 30.50
N TYR A 147 62.67 18.89 29.39
CA TYR A 147 62.20 19.42 28.10
C TYR A 147 61.25 18.45 27.40
N ASN A 148 61.51 17.16 27.54
CA ASN A 148 60.69 16.10 26.95
C ASN A 148 60.77 14.83 27.80
N ALA A 149 59.67 14.09 27.86
CA ALA A 149 59.59 12.79 28.50
C ALA A 149 58.84 11.83 27.59
N ASN A 150 59.52 10.79 27.12
CA ASN A 150 58.94 9.72 26.35
C ASN A 150 58.93 8.43 27.17
N VAL A 151 57.76 8.11 27.71
CA VAL A 151 57.53 6.86 28.45
C VAL A 151 56.97 5.81 27.49
N LYS A 152 57.70 4.70 27.32
CA LYS A 152 57.28 3.58 26.47
C LYS A 152 56.19 2.74 27.17
N GLN A 153 55.70 1.72 26.49
CA GLN A 153 54.75 0.77 27.07
C GLN A 153 55.41 0.01 28.24
N LEU A 154 54.62 -0.26 29.27
CA LEU A 154 55.02 -1.05 30.42
C LEU A 154 55.39 -2.47 29.97
N VAL A 155 56.44 -3.02 30.56
CA VAL A 155 56.93 -4.36 30.26
C VAL A 155 56.92 -5.18 31.54
N ASP A 156 56.51 -6.44 31.44
CA ASP A 156 56.59 -7.38 32.55
C ASP A 156 58.06 -7.67 32.90
N VAL A 157 58.34 -7.89 34.19
CA VAL A 157 59.64 -8.42 34.60
C VAL A 157 59.77 -9.86 34.09
N ARG A 158 60.99 -10.28 33.71
CA ARG A 158 61.27 -11.65 33.25
C ARG A 158 60.68 -12.69 34.21
N GLY A 159 59.80 -13.54 33.70
CA GLY A 159 59.10 -14.58 34.47
C GLY A 159 57.64 -14.26 34.80
N HIS A 160 57.17 -13.05 34.50
CA HIS A 160 55.77 -12.64 34.59
C HIS A 160 55.22 -12.30 33.19
N GLU A 161 53.95 -12.57 32.94
CA GLU A 161 53.27 -12.32 31.65
C GLU A 161 51.96 -11.53 31.85
N TYR A 162 51.85 -10.78 32.93
CA TYR A 162 50.61 -10.13 33.33
C TYR A 162 50.14 -9.11 32.28
N PHE A 163 51.00 -8.22 31.78
CA PHE A 163 50.60 -7.26 30.74
C PHE A 163 50.26 -7.94 29.41
N SER A 164 50.91 -9.07 29.11
CA SER A 164 50.59 -9.86 27.91
C SER A 164 49.16 -10.42 27.98
N TYR A 165 48.79 -11.02 29.12
CA TYR A 165 47.43 -11.53 29.35
C TYR A 165 46.41 -10.40 29.48
N LEU A 166 46.76 -9.30 30.15
CA LEU A 166 45.87 -8.15 30.28
C LEU A 166 45.57 -7.53 28.91
N GLY A 167 46.60 -7.35 28.07
CA GLY A 167 46.43 -6.86 26.71
C GLY A 167 45.54 -7.78 25.86
N GLN A 168 45.74 -9.10 25.94
CA GLN A 168 44.87 -10.08 25.29
C GLN A 168 43.43 -10.00 25.80
N LYS A 169 43.23 -9.93 27.12
CA LYS A 169 41.92 -9.79 27.76
C LYS A 169 41.19 -8.54 27.25
N THR A 170 41.84 -7.37 27.27
CA THR A 170 41.25 -6.12 26.78
C THR A 170 40.91 -6.18 25.28
N GLN A 171 41.76 -6.80 24.45
CA GLN A 171 41.46 -7.01 23.04
C GLN A 171 40.27 -7.94 22.83
N MET A 172 40.17 -9.03 23.58
CA MET A 172 39.05 -9.96 23.51
C MET A 172 37.75 -9.33 24.02
N GLU A 173 37.80 -8.55 25.09
CA GLU A 173 36.66 -7.79 25.62
C GLU A 173 36.15 -6.78 24.60
N ALA A 174 37.05 -5.99 23.99
CA ALA A 174 36.68 -5.05 22.93
C ALA A 174 36.07 -5.76 21.71
N ALA A 175 36.63 -6.89 21.30
CA ALA A 175 36.10 -7.69 20.21
C ALA A 175 34.73 -8.29 20.53
N ASN A 176 34.53 -8.77 21.76
CA ASN A 176 33.24 -9.31 22.19
C ASN A 176 32.18 -8.21 22.32
N GLN A 177 32.54 -7.04 22.86
CA GLN A 177 31.64 -5.90 22.91
C GLN A 177 31.21 -5.48 21.51
N ALA A 178 32.16 -5.36 20.57
CA ALA A 178 31.84 -5.05 19.18
C ALA A 178 30.92 -6.10 18.53
N LYS A 179 31.10 -7.40 18.85
CA LYS A 179 30.18 -8.46 18.39
C LYS A 179 28.78 -8.32 18.97
N ILE A 180 28.67 -7.97 20.26
CA ILE A 180 27.38 -7.71 20.93
C ILE A 180 26.68 -6.54 20.25
N ASP A 181 27.38 -5.42 20.04
CA ASP A 181 26.82 -4.22 19.41
C ASP A 181 26.33 -4.51 17.97
N VAL A 182 27.10 -5.29 17.20
CA VAL A 182 26.70 -5.74 15.85
C VAL A 182 25.48 -6.66 15.90
N ALA A 183 25.43 -7.60 16.85
CA ALA A 183 24.29 -8.51 17.01
C ALA A 183 23.01 -7.74 17.41
N GLU A 184 23.11 -6.78 18.33
CA GLU A 184 22.00 -5.92 18.73
C GLU A 184 21.51 -5.04 17.57
N ALA A 185 22.45 -4.45 16.81
CA ALA A 185 22.11 -3.66 15.63
C ALA A 185 21.41 -4.51 14.56
N THR A 186 21.89 -5.75 14.34
CA THR A 186 21.29 -6.69 13.40
C THR A 186 19.89 -7.09 13.84
N MET A 187 19.72 -7.48 15.12
CA MET A 187 18.42 -7.82 15.70
C MET A 187 17.42 -6.67 15.56
N LYS A 188 17.83 -5.44 15.88
CA LYS A 188 16.99 -4.24 15.73
C LYS A 188 16.64 -3.99 14.26
N GLY A 189 17.59 -4.19 13.35
CA GLY A 189 17.39 -4.11 11.91
C GLY A 189 16.37 -5.13 11.40
N GLU A 190 16.50 -6.39 11.81
CA GLU A 190 15.59 -7.48 11.42
C GLU A 190 14.18 -7.29 11.97
N ILE A 191 14.03 -6.88 13.24
CA ILE A 191 12.73 -6.54 13.83
C ILE A 191 12.08 -5.39 13.06
N GLY A 192 12.85 -4.33 12.77
CA GLY A 192 12.37 -3.20 11.99
C GLY A 192 11.95 -3.59 10.57
N ALA A 193 12.68 -4.50 9.92
CA ALA A 193 12.35 -5.03 8.60
C ALA A 193 11.06 -5.86 8.62
N LYS A 194 10.96 -6.84 9.54
CA LYS A 194 9.76 -7.68 9.69
C LYS A 194 8.53 -6.88 10.09
N GLN A 195 8.67 -5.86 10.92
CA GLN A 195 7.56 -4.99 11.28
C GLN A 195 7.06 -4.19 10.07
N ARG A 196 7.98 -3.68 9.23
CA ARG A 196 7.62 -3.00 7.97
C ARG A 196 6.94 -3.94 6.99
N GLU A 197 7.45 -5.16 6.86
CA GLU A 197 6.84 -6.20 6.02
C GLU A 197 5.44 -6.57 6.51
N GLY A 198 5.27 -6.77 7.82
CA GLY A 198 3.97 -7.03 8.44
C GLY A 198 2.97 -5.90 8.23
N GLN A 199 3.39 -4.64 8.39
CA GLN A 199 2.56 -3.48 8.08
C GLN A 199 2.19 -3.41 6.59
N THR A 200 3.15 -3.68 5.70
CA THR A 200 2.91 -3.69 4.25
C THR A 200 1.89 -4.77 3.89
N ARG A 201 2.01 -5.96 4.48
CA ARG A 201 1.09 -7.08 4.27
C ARG A 201 -0.31 -6.76 4.80
N GLN A 202 -0.42 -6.22 6.02
CA GLN A 202 -1.72 -5.79 6.56
C GLN A 202 -2.37 -4.70 5.71
N ASN A 203 -1.60 -3.76 5.19
CA ASN A 203 -2.12 -2.72 4.30
C ASN A 203 -2.57 -3.31 2.96
N ALA A 204 -1.80 -4.25 2.39
CA ALA A 204 -2.20 -4.97 1.18
C ALA A 204 -3.49 -5.77 1.39
N ASP A 205 -3.63 -6.48 2.51
CA ASP A 205 -4.82 -7.25 2.86
C ASP A 205 -6.05 -6.33 3.06
N LYS A 206 -5.86 -5.17 3.69
CA LYS A 206 -6.92 -4.14 3.81
C LYS A 206 -7.35 -3.61 2.44
N ILE A 207 -6.39 -3.31 1.56
CA ILE A 207 -6.68 -2.83 0.21
C ILE A 207 -7.42 -3.90 -0.61
N ASP A 208 -7.03 -5.18 -0.52
CA ASP A 208 -7.73 -6.28 -1.20
C ASP A 208 -9.16 -6.45 -0.67
N ALA A 209 -9.35 -6.38 0.65
CA ALA A 209 -10.66 -6.42 1.28
C ALA A 209 -11.56 -5.26 0.82
N ASP A 210 -11.05 -4.03 0.86
CA ASP A 210 -11.77 -2.83 0.39
C ASP A 210 -12.08 -2.90 -1.12
N THR A 211 -11.16 -3.46 -1.91
CA THR A 211 -11.36 -3.68 -3.35
C THR A 211 -12.49 -4.67 -3.58
N LYS A 212 -12.51 -5.82 -2.87
CA LYS A 212 -13.59 -6.81 -2.95
C LYS A 212 -14.94 -6.27 -2.52
N ILE A 213 -14.98 -5.46 -1.45
CA ILE A 213 -16.21 -4.80 -1.00
C ILE A 213 -16.70 -3.85 -2.09
N THR A 214 -15.82 -3.02 -2.64
CA THR A 214 -16.15 -2.06 -3.70
C THR A 214 -16.63 -2.77 -4.97
N THR A 215 -15.98 -3.87 -5.39
CA THR A 215 -16.42 -4.64 -6.56
C THR A 215 -17.78 -5.29 -6.31
N THR A 216 -18.01 -5.83 -5.11
CA THR A 216 -19.29 -6.45 -4.75
C THR A 216 -20.41 -5.42 -4.69
N GLN A 217 -20.16 -4.23 -4.14
CA GLN A 217 -21.09 -3.12 -4.15
C GLN A 217 -21.42 -2.67 -5.58
N ARG A 218 -20.40 -2.46 -6.42
CA ARG A 218 -20.59 -2.10 -7.85
C ARG A 218 -21.38 -3.16 -8.61
N LEU A 219 -21.12 -4.45 -8.37
CA LEU A 219 -21.89 -5.53 -8.97
C LEU A 219 -23.34 -5.54 -8.47
N GLY A 220 -23.55 -5.34 -7.16
CA GLY A 220 -24.89 -5.22 -6.58
C GLY A 220 -25.68 -4.04 -7.13
N ASP A 221 -25.04 -2.89 -7.30
CA ASP A 221 -25.65 -1.69 -7.90
C ASP A 221 -25.93 -1.89 -9.40
N GLY A 222 -25.02 -2.53 -10.13
CA GLY A 222 -25.23 -2.92 -11.52
C GLY A 222 -26.42 -3.87 -11.69
N GLN A 223 -26.52 -4.89 -10.83
CA GLN A 223 -27.66 -5.81 -10.82
C GLN A 223 -28.98 -5.11 -10.47
N LYS A 224 -28.98 -4.19 -9.51
CA LYS A 224 -30.17 -3.39 -9.18
C LYS A 224 -30.62 -2.56 -10.38
N GLU A 225 -29.70 -1.91 -11.06
CA GLU A 225 -30.03 -1.11 -12.24
C GLU A 225 -30.50 -2.00 -13.40
N GLU A 226 -29.89 -3.17 -13.60
CA GLU A 226 -30.34 -4.15 -14.60
C GLU A 226 -31.76 -4.67 -14.31
N ILE A 227 -32.05 -5.00 -13.05
CA ILE A 227 -33.40 -5.40 -12.60
C ILE A 227 -34.40 -4.27 -12.84
N ARG A 228 -34.01 -3.02 -12.54
CA ARG A 228 -34.86 -1.85 -12.71
C ARG A 228 -35.17 -1.60 -14.19
N VAL A 229 -34.17 -1.65 -15.07
CA VAL A 229 -34.35 -1.56 -16.52
C VAL A 229 -35.22 -2.71 -17.04
N LYS A 230 -34.98 -3.96 -16.62
CA LYS A 230 -35.82 -5.11 -17.00
C LYS A 230 -37.27 -4.96 -16.55
N ALA A 231 -37.50 -4.46 -15.34
CA ALA A 231 -38.84 -4.19 -14.83
C ALA A 231 -39.52 -3.09 -15.66
N GLU A 232 -38.80 -2.03 -16.01
CA GLU A 232 -39.33 -0.93 -16.83
C GLU A 232 -39.67 -1.39 -18.26
N VAL A 233 -38.81 -2.22 -18.87
CA VAL A 233 -39.09 -2.86 -20.16
C VAL A 233 -40.32 -3.74 -20.08
N LYS A 234 -40.45 -4.58 -19.05
CA LYS A 234 -41.62 -5.46 -18.87
C LYS A 234 -42.92 -4.67 -18.65
N ILE A 235 -42.85 -3.55 -17.94
CA ILE A 235 -44.00 -2.63 -17.80
C ILE A 235 -44.36 -2.03 -19.17
N PHE A 236 -43.37 -1.64 -19.97
CA PHE A 236 -43.59 -1.11 -21.30
C PHE A 236 -44.18 -2.16 -22.26
N GLU A 237 -43.68 -3.39 -22.25
CA GLU A 237 -44.22 -4.51 -23.02
C GLU A 237 -45.67 -4.82 -22.61
N ASN A 238 -45.95 -4.93 -21.31
CA ASN A 238 -47.32 -5.13 -20.81
C ASN A 238 -48.26 -3.99 -21.24
N ARG A 239 -47.79 -2.72 -21.21
CA ARG A 239 -48.57 -1.59 -21.71
C ARG A 239 -48.84 -1.71 -23.21
N LYS A 240 -47.83 -2.05 -24.00
CA LYS A 240 -47.99 -2.26 -25.44
C LYS A 240 -48.94 -3.41 -25.76
N GLU A 241 -48.87 -4.50 -25.01
CA GLU A 241 -49.76 -5.64 -25.18
C GLU A 241 -51.20 -5.30 -24.78
N ALA A 242 -51.40 -4.52 -23.71
CA ALA A 242 -52.71 -3.99 -23.34
C ALA A 242 -53.28 -3.05 -24.41
N ASP A 243 -52.47 -2.13 -24.97
CA ASP A 243 -52.87 -1.24 -26.06
C ASP A 243 -53.28 -2.03 -27.31
N VAL A 244 -52.53 -3.08 -27.66
CA VAL A 244 -52.84 -3.97 -28.79
C VAL A 244 -54.10 -4.79 -28.52
N ALA A 245 -54.29 -5.29 -27.31
CA ALA A 245 -55.51 -6.01 -26.91
C ALA A 245 -56.75 -5.10 -26.97
N GLU A 246 -56.64 -3.84 -26.54
CA GLU A 246 -57.71 -2.86 -26.63
C GLU A 246 -58.04 -2.55 -28.10
N ALA A 247 -57.04 -2.31 -28.94
CA ALA A 247 -57.22 -2.09 -30.38
C ALA A 247 -57.87 -3.30 -31.08
N ASN A 248 -57.45 -4.52 -30.72
CA ASN A 248 -58.04 -5.76 -31.24
C ASN A 248 -59.49 -5.93 -30.77
N ALA A 249 -59.79 -5.64 -29.51
CA ALA A 249 -61.16 -5.69 -28.99
C ALA A 249 -62.07 -4.67 -29.69
N GLU A 250 -61.55 -3.47 -30.01
CA GLU A 250 -62.29 -2.47 -30.78
C GLU A 250 -62.52 -2.91 -32.24
N LEU A 251 -61.52 -3.54 -32.86
CA LEU A 251 -61.65 -4.14 -34.19
C LEU A 251 -62.69 -5.26 -34.22
N GLU A 252 -62.70 -6.16 -33.24
CA GLU A 252 -63.69 -7.23 -33.13
C GLU A 252 -65.10 -6.70 -32.84
N LYS A 253 -65.24 -5.65 -32.01
CA LYS A 253 -66.52 -4.94 -31.85
C LYS A 253 -67.00 -4.33 -33.18
N LYS A 254 -66.10 -3.75 -33.98
CA LYS A 254 -66.45 -3.24 -35.31
C LYS A 254 -66.87 -4.38 -36.23
N LYS A 255 -66.10 -5.47 -36.32
CA LYS A 255 -66.43 -6.64 -37.15
C LYS A 255 -67.77 -7.27 -36.77
N THR A 256 -68.02 -7.49 -35.49
CA THR A 256 -69.31 -8.04 -35.02
C THR A 256 -70.47 -7.12 -35.37
N ARG A 257 -70.31 -5.80 -35.23
CA ARG A 257 -71.31 -4.82 -35.67
C ARG A 257 -71.59 -4.89 -37.17
N TRP A 258 -70.54 -5.04 -37.99
CA TRP A 258 -70.67 -5.25 -39.43
C TRP A 258 -71.37 -6.58 -39.76
N THR A 259 -70.94 -7.70 -39.17
CA THR A 259 -71.56 -9.02 -39.40
C THR A 259 -73.04 -9.02 -38.99
N GLN A 260 -73.39 -8.40 -37.87
CA GLN A 260 -74.78 -8.26 -37.44
C GLN A 260 -75.60 -7.43 -38.43
N SER A 261 -75.04 -6.36 -38.98
CA SER A 261 -75.69 -5.55 -40.02
C SER A 261 -75.92 -6.33 -41.32
N VAL A 262 -74.96 -7.16 -41.73
CA VAL A 262 -75.09 -8.03 -42.92
C VAL A 262 -76.14 -9.11 -42.70
N GLN A 263 -76.15 -9.75 -41.53
CA GLN A 263 -77.17 -10.75 -41.19
C GLN A 263 -78.58 -10.14 -41.13
N MET A 264 -78.73 -8.94 -40.57
CA MET A 264 -80.01 -8.21 -40.58
C MET A 264 -80.48 -7.92 -42.00
N ALA A 265 -79.60 -7.45 -42.89
CA ALA A 265 -79.93 -7.22 -44.30
C ALA A 265 -80.31 -8.53 -45.03
N GLN A 266 -79.66 -9.66 -44.71
CA GLN A 266 -80.00 -10.97 -45.28
C GLN A 266 -81.38 -11.45 -44.83
N VAL A 267 -81.73 -11.24 -43.54
CA VAL A 267 -83.04 -11.60 -42.96
C VAL A 267 -84.16 -10.72 -43.55
N GLU A 268 -83.90 -9.43 -43.75
CA GLU A 268 -84.85 -8.53 -44.41
C GLU A 268 -85.08 -8.93 -45.87
N ALA A 269 -84.01 -9.27 -46.61
CA ALA A 269 -84.13 -9.74 -47.99
C ALA A 269 -84.92 -11.07 -48.10
N THR A 270 -84.68 -12.03 -47.20
CA THR A 270 -85.43 -13.30 -47.18
C THR A 270 -86.89 -13.10 -46.79
N LYS A 271 -87.18 -12.24 -45.79
CA LYS A 271 -88.57 -11.88 -45.47
C LYS A 271 -89.27 -11.21 -46.64
N ALA A 272 -88.61 -10.30 -47.35
CA ALA A 272 -89.17 -9.64 -48.52
C ALA A 272 -89.52 -10.63 -49.65
N VAL A 273 -88.69 -11.64 -49.89
CA VAL A 273 -88.98 -12.73 -50.84
C VAL A 273 -90.20 -13.53 -50.39
N SER A 274 -90.27 -13.94 -49.11
CA SER A 274 -91.41 -14.72 -48.59
C SER A 274 -92.75 -13.97 -48.64
N ILE A 275 -92.75 -12.65 -48.40
CA ILE A 275 -93.96 -11.82 -48.49
C ILE A 275 -94.44 -11.77 -49.95
N ARG A 276 -93.51 -11.59 -50.89
CA ARG A 276 -93.83 -11.51 -52.32
C ARG A 276 -94.32 -12.85 -52.89
N GLU A 277 -93.80 -13.98 -52.40
CA GLU A 277 -94.31 -15.32 -52.73
C GLU A 277 -95.74 -15.54 -52.21
N ALA A 278 -96.04 -15.11 -50.98
CA ALA A 278 -97.37 -15.21 -50.40
C ALA A 278 -98.41 -14.36 -51.15
N GLU A 279 -98.04 -13.16 -51.60
CA GLU A 279 -98.90 -12.30 -52.44
C GLU A 279 -99.21 -12.95 -53.80
N LEU A 280 -98.21 -13.51 -54.47
CA LEU A 280 -98.36 -14.21 -55.75
C LEU A 280 -99.26 -15.45 -55.64
N GLN A 281 -99.16 -16.19 -54.54
CA GLN A 281 -99.96 -17.39 -54.30
C GLN A 281 -101.44 -17.05 -54.05
N ALA A 282 -101.72 -15.96 -53.33
CA ALA A 282 -103.09 -15.45 -53.13
C ALA A 282 -103.76 -15.00 -54.44
N ASP A 283 -102.99 -14.42 -55.38
CA ASP A 283 -103.51 -14.00 -56.69
C ASP A 283 -103.81 -15.20 -57.61
N LEU A 284 -103.01 -16.27 -57.54
CA LEU A 284 -103.29 -17.52 -58.27
C LEU A 284 -104.57 -18.20 -57.78
N GLU A 285 -104.83 -18.20 -56.47
CA GLU A 285 -106.06 -18.75 -55.89
C GLU A 285 -107.31 -17.99 -56.35
N LYS A 286 -107.25 -16.65 -56.40
CA LYS A 286 -108.34 -15.82 -56.93
C LYS A 286 -108.64 -16.12 -58.41
N LYS A 287 -107.60 -16.24 -59.24
CA LYS A 287 -107.78 -16.60 -60.67
C LYS A 287 -108.38 -17.99 -60.84
N ASN A 288 -107.94 -18.98 -60.05
CA ASN A 288 -108.46 -20.34 -60.11
C ASN A 288 -109.93 -20.44 -59.66
N ALA A 289 -110.35 -19.64 -58.68
CA ALA A 289 -111.74 -19.55 -58.26
C ALA A 289 -112.65 -18.99 -59.37
N TYR A 290 -112.18 -17.98 -60.11
CA TYR A 290 -112.93 -17.37 -61.22
C TYR A 290 -113.14 -18.35 -62.40
N THR A 291 -112.14 -19.16 -62.73
CA THR A 291 -112.26 -20.17 -63.79
C THR A 291 -113.24 -21.29 -63.44
N ARG A 292 -113.39 -21.63 -62.15
CA ARG A 292 -114.34 -22.64 -61.68
C ARG A 292 -115.79 -22.17 -61.79
N THR A 293 -116.09 -20.89 -61.52
CA THR A 293 -117.46 -20.36 -61.60
C THR A 293 -117.94 -20.21 -63.04
N GLU A 294 -117.05 -19.87 -63.98
CA GLU A 294 -117.34 -19.84 -65.42
C GLU A 294 -117.70 -21.23 -65.97
N LYS A 295 -116.94 -22.27 -65.61
CA LYS A 295 -117.23 -23.65 -66.05
C LYS A 295 -118.61 -24.16 -65.58
N LEU A 296 -118.98 -23.88 -64.32
CA LEU A 296 -120.28 -24.28 -63.77
C LEU A 296 -121.45 -23.57 -64.45
N LYS A 297 -121.29 -22.31 -64.87
CA LYS A 297 -122.31 -21.59 -65.66
C LYS A 297 -122.54 -22.22 -67.04
N ALA A 298 -121.48 -22.63 -67.72
CA ALA A 298 -121.57 -23.23 -69.06
C ALA A 298 -122.28 -24.60 -69.04
N GLU A 299 -122.00 -25.44 -68.03
CA GLU A 299 -122.66 -26.75 -67.89
C GLU A 299 -124.16 -26.63 -67.64
N LEU A 300 -124.60 -25.69 -66.79
CA LEU A 300 -126.01 -25.48 -66.47
C LEU A 300 -126.82 -24.96 -67.67
N LEU A 301 -126.25 -24.05 -68.47
CA LEU A 301 -126.91 -23.55 -69.69
C LEU A 301 -127.09 -24.67 -70.74
N SER A 302 -126.08 -25.54 -70.92
CA SER A 302 -126.19 -26.66 -71.87
C SER A 302 -127.27 -27.67 -71.49
N LYS A 303 -127.45 -27.96 -70.18
CA LYS A 303 -128.49 -28.89 -69.70
C LYS A 303 -129.90 -28.32 -69.91
N ALA A 304 -130.09 -27.02 -69.71
CA ALA A 304 -131.39 -26.39 -69.90
C ALA A 304 -131.82 -26.34 -71.38
N GLU A 305 -130.87 -26.21 -72.31
CA GLU A 305 -131.15 -26.16 -73.75
C GLU A 305 -131.54 -27.53 -74.32
N VAL A 306 -130.88 -28.61 -73.85
CA VAL A 306 -131.23 -30.00 -74.24
C VAL A 306 -132.62 -30.41 -73.73
N GLU A 307 -132.99 -30.02 -72.50
CA GLU A 307 -134.34 -30.30 -71.97
C GLU A 307 -135.43 -29.54 -72.73
N TYR A 308 -135.15 -28.33 -73.22
CA TYR A 308 -136.10 -27.54 -74.01
C TYR A 308 -136.36 -28.19 -75.39
N GLU A 309 -135.32 -28.59 -76.12
CA GLU A 309 -135.49 -29.24 -77.43
C GLU A 309 -136.21 -30.59 -77.37
N THR A 310 -135.97 -31.38 -76.32
CA THR A 310 -136.60 -32.70 -76.15
C THR A 310 -138.12 -32.59 -76.03
N LYS A 311 -138.62 -31.62 -75.25
CA LYS A 311 -140.07 -31.40 -75.07
C LYS A 311 -140.76 -30.87 -76.33
N VAL A 312 -140.05 -30.12 -77.18
CA VAL A 312 -140.60 -29.61 -78.45
C VAL A 312 -140.79 -30.75 -79.47
N GLN A 313 -139.88 -31.73 -79.50
CA GLN A 313 -140.03 -32.89 -80.39
C GLN A 313 -141.15 -33.83 -79.97
N GLU A 314 -141.33 -34.09 -78.66
CA GLU A 314 -142.43 -34.94 -78.17
C GLU A 314 -143.80 -34.36 -78.53
N ALA A 315 -143.99 -33.04 -78.36
CA ALA A 315 -145.25 -32.39 -78.71
C ALA A 315 -145.56 -32.44 -80.22
N ASN A 316 -144.54 -32.43 -81.08
CA ASN A 316 -144.70 -32.55 -82.53
C ASN A 316 -145.03 -33.98 -82.99
N TRP A 317 -144.55 -35.00 -82.28
CA TRP A 317 -144.86 -36.40 -82.58
C TRP A 317 -146.33 -36.74 -82.32
N GLU A 318 -146.89 -36.29 -81.19
CA GLU A 318 -148.31 -36.53 -80.85
C GLU A 318 -149.29 -35.88 -81.84
N LEU A 319 -148.92 -34.77 -82.47
CA LEU A 319 -149.74 -34.05 -83.44
C LEU A 319 -149.79 -34.79 -84.78
N TYR A 320 -148.67 -35.41 -85.18
CA TYR A 320 -148.57 -36.21 -86.40
C TYR A 320 -149.39 -37.50 -86.33
N GLU A 321 -149.41 -38.17 -85.19
CA GLU A 321 -150.16 -39.42 -84.98
C GLU A 321 -151.68 -39.20 -85.10
N LYS A 322 -152.20 -38.10 -84.54
CA LYS A 322 -153.62 -37.75 -84.63
C LYS A 322 -154.07 -37.36 -86.04
N GLN A 323 -153.21 -36.76 -86.85
CA GLN A 323 -153.53 -36.44 -88.26
C GLN A 323 -153.62 -37.70 -89.12
N LYS A 324 -152.66 -38.63 -88.97
CA LYS A 324 -152.65 -39.91 -89.70
C LYS A 324 -153.86 -40.80 -89.37
N ALA A 325 -154.32 -40.79 -88.13
CA ALA A 325 -155.50 -41.53 -87.71
C ALA A 325 -156.81 -40.96 -88.30
N ALA A 326 -156.90 -39.63 -88.45
CA ALA A 326 -158.07 -38.98 -89.04
C ALA A 326 -158.16 -39.20 -90.57
N ASP A 327 -157.03 -39.23 -91.27
CA ASP A 327 -157.00 -39.49 -92.72
C ASP A 327 -157.32 -40.95 -93.08
N ALA A 328 -156.98 -41.91 -92.22
CA ALA A 328 -157.32 -43.33 -92.43
C ALA A 328 -158.84 -43.59 -92.36
N ALA A 329 -159.54 -42.90 -91.46
CA ALA A 329 -161.00 -43.03 -91.30
C ALA A 329 -161.80 -42.44 -92.48
N LEU A 330 -161.23 -41.51 -93.25
CA LEU A 330 -161.86 -40.94 -94.44
C LEU A 330 -161.72 -41.86 -95.67
N TYR A 331 -160.62 -42.60 -95.77
CA TYR A 331 -160.35 -43.46 -96.93
C TYR A 331 -161.16 -44.78 -96.92
N GLU A 332 -161.43 -45.36 -95.74
CA GLU A 332 -162.29 -46.55 -95.63
C GLU A 332 -163.75 -46.25 -95.99
N ASN A 333 -164.26 -45.06 -95.65
CA ASN A 333 -165.62 -44.65 -96.00
C ASN A 333 -165.80 -44.34 -97.50
N GLN A 334 -164.71 -44.07 -98.24
CA GLN A 334 -164.77 -43.79 -99.68
C GLN A 334 -164.67 -45.05 -100.55
N GLN A 335 -163.94 -46.10 -100.14
CA GLN A 335 -163.75 -47.27 -101.01
C GLN A 335 -164.86 -48.34 -100.96
N ALA A 336 -165.74 -48.35 -99.96
CA ALA A 336 -166.85 -49.32 -99.93
C ALA A 336 -168.15 -48.84 -100.62
N ALA A 337 -168.19 -47.59 -101.09
CA ALA A 337 -169.32 -47.04 -101.84
C ALA A 337 -169.25 -47.32 -103.35
N GLU A 338 -168.16 -47.90 -103.86
CA GLU A 338 -167.98 -48.21 -105.29
C GLU A 338 -167.37 -49.61 -105.49
N SER A 339 -168.14 -50.67 -105.21
CA SER A 339 -168.03 -52.01 -105.82
C SER A 339 -169.28 -52.85 -105.55
#